data_AF-V8QPJ9-F1
#
_entry.id   AF-V8QPJ9-F1
#
_cell.length_a   1.000
_cell.length_b   1.000
_cell.length_c   1.000
_cell.angle_alpha   90.00
_cell.angle_beta   90.00
_cell.angle_gamma   90.00
#
_symmetry.space_group_name_H-M   'P 1'
#
loop_
_entity.id
_entity.type
_entity.pdbx_description
1 polymer ?
#
loop_
_entity_poly.entity_id
_entity_poly.type
_entity_poly.pdbx_seq_one_letter_code
_entity_poly.pdbx_strand_id
1 'polypeptide(L)'
;MKKIKSILFNFGLLNLMWSGVAVTIATIAFFFYIFRTMPLEKDVTKWGAFGDYISGTAGTWISFITLIMVWITFLSQKRELEEQKNLNARQTIVMERQAFEQTFFSWIGHIKNIHRDSDINALFSDFRTQASESFENLVGYARNHRQDVNYKNQFSTNIASYISGIQDFYKRGQRLGNHRKSWLEQNIQNLETLVAFVDRADKYPATLEEKSIYFNILKAQYTNYERYVLGLEIMEVNNDILFTLTKFRFFDSEERHFIPKLIERRLRGKLTDEFIKEEINLRLGQ
;
A
#
# COMPACT_ATOMS: atom_id res chain seq x y z
N MET A 1 24.69 11.71 -17.82
CA MET A 1 24.62 11.18 -19.21
C MET A 1 23.66 11.94 -20.15
N LYS A 2 22.40 12.23 -19.78
CA LYS A 2 21.45 12.96 -20.67
C LYS A 2 21.95 14.35 -21.12
N LYS A 3 22.51 15.16 -20.21
CA LYS A 3 23.10 16.47 -20.53
C LYS A 3 24.23 16.40 -21.57
N ILE A 4 25.08 15.36 -21.51
CA ILE A 4 26.22 15.19 -22.43
C ILE A 4 25.74 14.83 -23.84
N LYS A 5 24.70 13.99 -23.96
CA LYS A 5 24.08 13.68 -25.26
C LYS A 5 23.38 14.89 -25.87
N SER A 6 22.72 15.72 -25.06
CA SER A 6 22.10 16.98 -25.50
C SER A 6 23.16 17.98 -26.01
N ILE A 7 24.31 18.09 -25.35
CA ILE A 7 25.41 18.96 -25.78
C ILE A 7 26.03 18.46 -27.09
N LEU A 8 26.27 17.16 -27.22
CA LEU A 8 26.79 16.55 -28.46
C LEU A 8 25.80 16.69 -29.62
N PHE A 9 24.50 16.60 -29.33
CA PHE A 9 23.44 16.78 -30.32
C PHE A 9 23.38 18.23 -30.82
N ASN A 10 23.44 19.20 -29.91
CA ASN A 10 23.50 20.62 -30.26
C ASN A 10 24.75 20.98 -31.08
N PHE A 11 25.89 20.35 -30.74
CA PHE A 11 27.13 20.51 -31.50
C PHE A 11 27.01 19.93 -32.93
N GLY A 12 26.38 18.77 -33.08
CA GLY A 12 26.11 18.16 -34.38
C GLY A 12 25.19 19.00 -35.27
N LEU A 13 24.11 19.55 -34.71
CA LEU A 13 23.19 20.45 -35.42
C LEU A 13 23.89 21.75 -35.86
N LEU A 14 24.70 22.33 -34.98
CA LEU A 14 25.45 23.54 -35.28
C LEU A 14 26.45 23.30 -36.43
N ASN A 15 27.18 22.18 -36.40
CA ASN A 15 28.09 21.79 -37.48
C ASN A 15 27.37 21.57 -38.81
N LEU A 16 26.14 21.04 -38.77
CA LEU A 16 25.32 20.82 -39.96
C LEU A 16 24.85 22.15 -40.57
N MET A 17 24.50 23.15 -39.76
CA MET A 17 24.22 24.51 -40.24
C MET A 17 25.45 25.16 -40.85
N TRP A 18 26.61 25.08 -40.19
CA TRP A 18 27.87 25.61 -40.72
C TRP A 18 28.29 24.93 -42.02
N SER A 19 27.99 23.64 -42.19
CA SER A 19 28.25 22.93 -43.45
C SER A 19 27.44 23.49 -44.62
N GLY A 20 26.18 23.88 -44.41
CA GLY A 20 25.35 24.49 -45.45
C GLY A 20 25.86 25.88 -45.87
N VAL A 21 26.31 26.67 -44.89
CA VAL A 21 26.98 27.97 -45.15
C VAL A 21 28.28 27.76 -45.93
N ALA A 22 29.10 26.79 -45.52
CA ALA A 22 30.36 26.47 -46.17
C ALA A 22 30.16 25.99 -47.62
N VAL A 23 29.16 25.15 -47.89
CA VAL A 23 28.81 24.71 -49.25
C VAL A 23 28.35 25.89 -50.12
N THR A 24 27.57 26.81 -49.57
CA THR A 24 27.12 28.02 -50.29
C THR A 24 28.30 28.93 -50.65
N ILE A 25 29.18 29.21 -49.68
CA ILE A 25 30.41 29.99 -49.89
C ILE A 25 31.34 29.28 -50.88
N ALA A 26 31.51 27.97 -50.77
CA ALA A 26 32.33 27.18 -51.69
C ALA A 26 31.79 27.21 -53.11
N THR A 27 30.47 27.16 -53.29
CA THR A 27 29.82 27.27 -54.61
C THR A 27 30.07 28.65 -55.23
N ILE A 28 29.94 29.71 -54.43
CA ILE A 28 30.23 31.09 -54.86
C ILE A 28 31.72 31.24 -55.21
N ALA A 29 32.62 30.76 -54.34
CA ALA A 29 34.07 30.83 -54.55
C ALA A 29 34.53 30.02 -55.77
N PHE A 30 33.98 28.82 -55.97
CA PHE A 30 34.25 27.96 -57.12
C PHE A 30 33.79 28.63 -58.43
N PHE A 31 32.64 29.29 -58.41
CA PHE A 31 32.17 30.09 -59.54
C PHE A 31 33.15 31.23 -59.87
N PHE A 32 33.50 32.06 -58.90
CA PHE A 32 34.48 33.14 -59.12
C PHE A 32 35.85 32.62 -59.58
N TYR A 33 36.25 31.43 -59.14
CA TYR A 33 37.49 30.78 -59.56
C TYR A 33 37.45 30.34 -61.03
N ILE A 34 36.37 29.69 -61.48
CA ILE A 34 36.22 29.23 -62.87
C ILE A 34 36.10 30.41 -63.84
N PHE A 35 35.36 31.44 -63.45
CA PHE A 35 35.04 32.56 -64.35
C PHE A 35 36.01 33.75 -64.22
N ARG A 36 37.13 33.59 -63.48
CA ARG A 36 38.09 34.66 -63.19
C ARG A 36 38.71 35.35 -64.44
N THR A 37 38.71 34.67 -65.58
CA THR A 37 39.33 35.13 -66.83
C THR A 37 38.30 35.61 -67.87
N MET A 38 37.00 35.53 -67.59
CA MET A 38 35.98 36.04 -68.50
C MET A 38 35.70 37.53 -68.22
N PRO A 39 35.47 38.37 -69.25
CA PRO A 39 35.02 39.74 -69.03
C PRO A 39 33.69 39.73 -68.28
N LEU A 40 33.54 40.59 -67.27
CA LEU A 40 32.30 40.74 -66.52
C LEU A 40 31.16 41.06 -67.50
N GLU A 41 30.17 40.18 -67.57
CA GLU A 41 29.00 40.39 -68.40
C GLU A 41 28.25 41.63 -67.87
N LYS A 42 28.01 42.62 -68.76
CA LYS A 42 27.29 43.86 -68.44
C LYS A 42 25.77 43.68 -68.43
N ASP A 43 25.29 42.56 -68.96
CA ASP A 43 23.88 42.21 -69.00
C ASP A 43 23.41 41.74 -67.61
N VAL A 44 22.66 42.62 -66.95
CA VAL A 44 22.08 42.39 -65.62
C VAL A 44 21.15 41.17 -65.61
N THR A 45 20.55 40.81 -66.75
CA THR A 45 19.65 39.65 -66.85
C THR A 45 20.36 38.33 -66.58
N LYS A 46 21.63 38.19 -66.99
CA LYS A 46 22.41 36.96 -66.72
C LYS A 46 22.80 36.84 -65.25
N TRP A 47 23.04 37.96 -64.58
CA TRP A 47 23.29 37.99 -63.13
C TRP A 47 22.04 37.62 -62.32
N GLY A 48 20.84 38.00 -62.79
CA GLY A 48 19.58 37.55 -62.23
C GLY A 48 19.44 36.02 -62.27
N ALA A 49 19.64 35.42 -63.45
CA ALA A 49 19.57 33.97 -63.63
C ALA A 49 20.58 33.19 -62.77
N PHE A 50 21.78 33.74 -62.55
CA PHE A 50 22.77 33.16 -61.63
C PHE A 50 22.32 33.22 -60.17
N GLY A 51 21.80 34.38 -59.73
CA GLY A 51 21.21 34.53 -58.41
C GLY A 51 20.07 33.54 -58.16
N ASP A 52 19.24 33.29 -59.17
CA ASP A 52 18.15 32.30 -59.12
C ASP A 52 18.69 30.87 -58.99
N TYR A 53 19.77 30.52 -59.68
CA TYR A 53 20.41 29.20 -59.55
C TYR A 53 21.01 28.97 -58.16
N ILE A 54 21.75 29.95 -57.62
CA ILE A 54 22.36 29.86 -56.28
C ILE A 54 21.27 29.83 -55.21
N SER A 55 20.27 30.70 -55.30
CA SER A 55 19.17 30.73 -54.33
C SER A 55 18.29 29.48 -54.39
N GLY A 56 18.04 28.92 -55.58
CA GLY A 56 17.33 27.64 -55.75
C GLY A 56 18.10 26.45 -55.18
N THR A 57 19.42 26.39 -55.42
CA THR A 57 20.29 25.34 -54.88
C THR A 57 20.40 25.44 -53.36
N ALA A 58 20.67 26.64 -52.83
CA ALA A 58 20.73 26.89 -51.38
C ALA A 58 19.38 26.61 -50.71
N GLY A 59 18.26 27.05 -51.32
CA GLY A 59 16.91 26.80 -50.81
C GLY A 59 16.58 25.31 -50.73
N THR A 60 17.02 24.52 -51.70
CA THR A 60 16.83 23.05 -51.70
C THR A 60 17.59 22.39 -50.55
N TRP A 61 18.86 22.77 -50.35
CA TRP A 61 19.68 22.27 -49.24
C TRP A 61 19.14 22.69 -47.87
N ILE A 62 18.74 23.95 -47.72
CA ILE A 62 18.13 24.46 -46.48
C ILE A 62 16.84 23.70 -46.18
N SER A 63 15.99 23.46 -47.18
CA SER A 63 14.76 22.68 -47.01
C SER A 63 15.03 21.24 -46.58
N PHE A 64 16.05 20.60 -47.16
CA PHE A 64 16.45 19.26 -46.78
C PHE A 64 17.00 19.18 -45.35
N ILE A 65 17.86 20.14 -44.95
CA ILE A 65 18.35 20.26 -43.58
C ILE A 65 17.20 20.49 -42.61
N THR A 66 16.25 21.36 -42.96
CA THR A 66 15.08 21.66 -42.15
C THR A 66 14.24 20.39 -41.94
N LEU A 67 14.02 19.60 -42.99
CA LEU A 67 13.31 18.33 -42.89
C LEU A 67 14.02 17.35 -41.94
N ILE A 68 15.35 17.23 -42.03
CA ILE A 68 16.14 16.39 -41.12
C ILE A 68 16.02 16.89 -39.68
N MET A 69 16.10 18.20 -39.45
CA MET A 69 15.97 18.79 -38.12
C MET A 69 14.58 18.52 -37.52
N VAL A 70 13.52 18.71 -38.30
CA VAL A 70 12.15 18.40 -37.89
C VAL A 70 12.01 16.91 -37.57
N TRP A 71 12.56 16.03 -38.40
CA TRP A 71 12.53 14.59 -38.18
C TRP A 71 13.21 14.18 -36.88
N ILE A 72 14.41 14.71 -36.61
CA ILE A 72 15.11 14.39 -35.37
C ILE A 72 14.36 14.95 -34.16
N THR A 73 13.82 16.16 -34.28
CA THR A 73 13.00 16.79 -33.23
C THR A 73 11.78 15.91 -32.91
N PHE A 74 11.10 15.40 -33.93
CA PHE A 74 9.97 14.50 -33.79
C PHE A 74 10.34 13.19 -33.06
N LEU A 75 11.47 12.58 -33.41
CA LEU A 75 11.96 11.37 -32.72
C LEU A 75 12.30 11.65 -31.24
N SER A 76 12.90 12.80 -30.94
CA SER A 76 13.19 13.20 -29.56
C SER A 76 11.91 13.40 -28.77
N GLN A 77 10.94 14.13 -29.32
CA GLN A 77 9.64 14.36 -28.70
C GLN A 77 8.89 13.06 -28.43
N LYS A 78 8.89 12.10 -29.36
CA LYS A 78 8.26 10.79 -29.17
C LYS A 78 8.89 10.04 -27.99
N ARG A 79 10.22 10.03 -27.91
CA ARG A 79 10.94 9.38 -26.81
C ARG A 79 10.65 10.05 -25.47
N GLU A 80 10.66 11.38 -25.41
CA GLU A 80 10.33 12.11 -24.18
C GLU A 80 8.91 11.84 -23.72
N LEU A 81 7.95 11.75 -24.65
CA LEU A 81 6.56 11.39 -24.34
C LEU A 81 6.45 9.99 -23.75
N GLU A 82 7.17 9.01 -24.31
CA GLU A 82 7.20 7.63 -23.77
C GLU A 82 7.82 7.60 -22.37
N GLU A 83 8.93 8.32 -22.16
CA GLU A 83 9.56 8.43 -20.84
C GLU A 83 8.64 9.12 -19.82
N GLN A 84 7.94 10.20 -20.21
CA GLN A 84 6.96 10.88 -19.37
C GLN A 84 5.76 9.98 -19.02
N LYS A 85 5.23 9.22 -19.99
CA LYS A 85 4.14 8.26 -19.74
C LYS A 85 4.56 7.21 -18.70
N ASN A 86 5.77 6.67 -18.83
CA ASN A 86 6.29 5.68 -17.89
C ASN A 86 6.52 6.28 -16.49
N LEU A 87 7.00 7.52 -16.40
CA LEU A 87 7.15 8.23 -15.12
C LEU A 87 5.79 8.51 -14.47
N ASN A 88 4.82 8.98 -15.24
CA ASN A 88 3.46 9.24 -14.75
C ASN A 88 2.80 7.96 -14.25
N ALA A 89 2.91 6.85 -14.98
CA ALA A 89 2.38 5.56 -14.55
C ALA A 89 2.98 5.11 -13.21
N ARG A 90 4.30 5.26 -13.03
CA ARG A 90 4.97 4.96 -11.76
C ARG A 90 4.52 5.89 -10.64
N GLN A 91 4.35 7.19 -10.91
CA GLN A 91 3.85 8.15 -9.94
C GLN A 91 2.42 7.81 -9.50
N THR A 92 1.54 7.44 -10.44
CA THR A 92 0.18 7.02 -10.11
C THR A 92 0.16 5.85 -9.13
N ILE A 93 0.99 4.82 -9.36
CA ILE A 93 1.08 3.66 -8.44
C ILE A 93 1.53 4.10 -7.03
N VAL A 94 2.54 4.97 -6.94
CA VAL A 94 3.03 5.49 -5.64
C VAL A 94 1.95 6.33 -4.95
N MET A 95 1.23 7.18 -5.69
CA MET A 95 0.16 8.01 -5.15
C MET A 95 -1.03 7.17 -4.67
N GLU A 96 -1.42 6.14 -5.40
CA GLU A 96 -2.49 5.21 -4.98
C GLU A 96 -2.12 4.52 -3.66
N ARG A 97 -0.88 4.06 -3.54
CA ARG A 97 -0.36 3.50 -2.29
C ARG A 97 -0.39 4.51 -1.14
N GLN A 98 0.08 5.73 -1.37
CA GLN A 98 0.08 6.78 -0.34
C GLN A 98 -1.33 7.16 0.11
N ALA A 99 -2.28 7.26 -0.83
CA ALA A 99 -3.68 7.56 -0.51
C ALA A 99 -4.32 6.45 0.34
N PHE A 100 -4.03 5.19 0.01
CA PHE A 100 -4.44 4.04 0.81
C PHE A 100 -3.85 4.13 2.22
N GLU A 101 -2.52 4.27 2.34
CA GLU A 101 -1.81 4.31 3.62
C GLU A 101 -2.27 5.48 4.49
N GLN A 102 -2.48 6.66 3.92
CA GLN A 102 -2.99 7.82 4.64
C GLN A 102 -4.38 7.56 5.23
N THR A 103 -5.28 6.96 4.44
CA THR A 103 -6.63 6.60 4.91
C THR A 103 -6.56 5.55 6.02
N PHE A 104 -5.77 4.49 5.81
CA PHE A 104 -5.56 3.43 6.78
C PHE A 104 -5.02 3.98 8.12
N PHE A 105 -3.95 4.77 8.08
CA PHE A 105 -3.34 5.30 9.30
C PHE A 105 -4.19 6.37 9.97
N SER A 106 -5.02 7.11 9.23
CA SER A 106 -6.02 8.01 9.80
C SER A 106 -7.02 7.23 10.65
N TRP A 107 -7.54 6.10 10.15
CA TRP A 107 -8.44 5.23 10.91
C TRP A 107 -7.77 4.55 12.10
N ILE A 108 -6.51 4.10 11.97
CA ILE A 108 -5.73 3.61 13.11
C ILE A 108 -5.59 4.71 14.18
N GLY A 109 -5.34 5.96 13.77
CA GLY A 109 -5.31 7.10 14.67
C GLY A 109 -6.64 7.31 15.41
N HIS A 110 -7.77 7.17 14.70
CA HIS A 110 -9.10 7.25 15.32
C HIS A 110 -9.32 6.17 16.38
N ILE A 111 -8.92 4.93 16.10
CA ILE A 111 -8.98 3.83 17.08
C ILE A 111 -8.16 4.16 18.33
N LYS A 112 -6.94 4.69 18.18
CA LYS A 112 -6.11 5.08 19.32
C LYS A 112 -6.75 6.19 20.17
N ASN A 113 -7.50 7.10 19.55
CA ASN A 113 -8.17 8.17 20.28
C ASN A 113 -9.36 7.64 21.10
N ILE A 114 -10.09 6.64 20.59
CA ILE A 114 -11.11 5.93 21.39
C ILE A 114 -10.46 5.24 22.59
N HIS A 115 -9.29 4.62 22.40
CA HIS A 115 -8.51 4.04 23.50
C HIS A 115 -7.88 5.09 24.44
N ARG A 116 -8.06 6.39 24.20
CA ARG A 116 -7.53 7.47 25.04
C ARG A 116 -8.61 8.21 25.81
N ASP A 117 -9.88 7.96 25.52
CA ASP A 117 -10.99 8.54 26.25
C ASP A 117 -10.88 8.18 27.74
N SER A 118 -10.70 9.19 28.60
CA SER A 118 -10.18 9.04 29.96
C SER A 118 -11.13 8.28 30.88
N ASP A 119 -12.43 8.45 30.65
CA ASP A 119 -13.47 7.82 31.47
C ASP A 119 -13.58 6.33 31.15
N ILE A 120 -13.38 5.95 29.89
CA ILE A 120 -13.31 4.56 29.46
C ILE A 120 -11.99 3.94 29.94
N ASN A 121 -10.87 4.63 29.82
CA ASN A 121 -9.59 4.06 30.23
C ASN A 121 -9.50 3.74 31.72
N ALA A 122 -9.95 4.62 32.60
CA ALA A 122 -9.91 4.37 34.04
C ALA A 122 -10.80 3.18 34.44
N LEU A 123 -11.93 2.99 33.76
CA LEU A 123 -12.85 1.88 34.02
C LEU A 123 -12.33 0.54 33.48
N PHE A 124 -11.61 0.58 32.37
CA PHE A 124 -11.11 -0.60 31.70
C PHE A 124 -9.68 -0.96 32.11
N SER A 125 -8.89 -0.06 32.73
CA SER A 125 -7.49 -0.34 33.10
C SER A 125 -7.37 -1.43 34.16
N ASP A 126 -8.15 -1.35 35.23
CA ASP A 126 -8.11 -2.32 36.34
C ASP A 126 -8.59 -3.68 35.86
N PHE A 127 -9.64 -3.68 35.04
CA PHE A 127 -10.15 -4.88 34.42
C PHE A 127 -9.18 -5.48 33.40
N ARG A 128 -8.62 -4.66 32.50
CA ARG A 128 -7.66 -5.09 31.49
C ARG A 128 -6.45 -5.73 32.16
N THR A 129 -5.99 -5.17 33.28
CA THR A 129 -4.89 -5.74 34.06
C THR A 129 -5.28 -7.10 34.63
N GLN A 130 -6.39 -7.19 35.37
CA GLN A 130 -6.83 -8.44 36.00
C GLN A 130 -7.17 -9.56 35.00
N ALA A 131 -7.85 -9.21 33.91
CA ALA A 131 -8.23 -10.15 32.87
C ALA A 131 -7.03 -10.57 32.01
N SER A 132 -6.11 -9.64 31.70
CA SER A 132 -4.86 -9.98 31.01
C SER A 132 -4.01 -10.90 31.86
N GLU A 133 -3.86 -10.65 33.17
CA GLU A 133 -3.14 -11.54 34.08
C GLU A 133 -3.78 -12.93 34.14
N SER A 134 -5.11 -12.98 34.26
CA SER A 134 -5.85 -14.25 34.30
C SER A 134 -5.70 -15.02 32.98
N PHE A 135 -5.69 -14.32 31.85
CA PHE A 135 -5.47 -14.91 30.53
C PHE A 135 -4.04 -15.41 30.36
N GLU A 136 -3.03 -14.61 30.70
CA GLU A 136 -1.62 -15.01 30.65
C GLU A 136 -1.34 -16.20 31.57
N ASN A 137 -1.97 -16.25 32.75
CA ASN A 137 -1.90 -17.40 33.64
C ASN A 137 -2.54 -18.64 33.01
N LEU A 138 -3.73 -18.50 32.40
CA LEU A 138 -4.41 -19.59 31.71
C LEU A 138 -3.58 -20.14 30.56
N VAL A 139 -3.11 -19.26 29.69
CA VAL A 139 -2.34 -19.59 28.48
C VAL A 139 -0.96 -20.13 28.85
N GLY A 140 -0.25 -19.48 29.76
CA GLY A 140 1.05 -19.91 30.26
C GLY A 140 0.98 -21.29 30.93
N TYR A 141 -0.07 -21.54 31.71
CA TYR A 141 -0.31 -22.86 32.28
C TYR A 141 -0.58 -23.92 31.19
N ALA A 142 -1.44 -23.60 30.21
CA ALA A 142 -1.75 -24.46 29.07
C ALA A 142 -0.53 -24.80 28.21
N ARG A 143 0.45 -23.90 28.15
CA ARG A 143 1.69 -24.07 27.38
C ARG A 143 2.70 -24.94 28.14
N ASN A 144 2.91 -24.66 29.42
CA ASN A 144 4.05 -25.19 30.16
C ASN A 144 3.75 -26.49 30.92
N HIS A 145 2.48 -26.79 31.21
CA HIS A 145 2.11 -27.86 32.15
C HIS A 145 1.24 -28.96 31.52
N ARG A 146 1.24 -29.12 30.18
CA ARG A 146 0.37 -30.11 29.50
C ARG A 146 0.54 -31.55 29.99
N GLN A 147 1.73 -31.89 30.50
CA GLN A 147 2.04 -33.24 30.99
C GLN A 147 1.88 -33.38 32.52
N ASP A 148 1.43 -32.32 33.20
CA ASP A 148 1.22 -32.35 34.65
C ASP A 148 0.00 -33.23 35.00
N VAL A 149 0.15 -34.09 36.01
CA VAL A 149 -0.92 -34.94 36.54
C VAL A 149 -2.10 -34.11 37.06
N ASN A 150 -1.83 -32.90 37.56
CA ASN A 150 -2.83 -31.94 38.02
C ASN A 150 -3.27 -30.95 36.95
N TYR A 151 -2.82 -31.10 35.70
CA TYR A 151 -3.13 -30.20 34.59
C TYR A 151 -4.61 -29.90 34.49
N LYS A 152 -5.47 -30.93 34.50
CA LYS A 152 -6.93 -30.77 34.38
C LYS A 152 -7.51 -29.86 35.46
N ASN A 153 -7.19 -30.11 36.71
CA ASN A 153 -7.78 -29.41 37.85
C ASN A 153 -7.35 -27.94 37.84
N GLN A 154 -6.06 -27.70 37.70
CA GLN A 154 -5.52 -26.34 37.70
C GLN A 154 -5.95 -25.54 36.44
N PHE A 155 -5.99 -26.19 35.28
CA PHE A 155 -6.50 -25.56 34.04
C PHE A 155 -7.99 -25.22 34.17
N SER A 156 -8.80 -26.09 34.77
CA SER A 156 -10.20 -25.80 35.08
C SER A 156 -10.35 -24.59 35.99
N THR A 157 -9.53 -24.50 37.05
CA THR A 157 -9.54 -23.37 37.97
C THR A 157 -9.14 -22.07 37.27
N ASN A 158 -8.12 -22.11 36.42
CA ASN A 158 -7.68 -20.96 35.63
C ASN A 158 -8.76 -20.52 34.63
N ILE A 159 -9.45 -21.46 33.97
CA ILE A 159 -10.60 -21.17 33.10
C ILE A 159 -11.73 -20.52 33.90
N ALA A 160 -12.09 -21.08 35.06
CA ALA A 160 -13.16 -20.55 35.88
C ALA A 160 -12.84 -19.13 36.39
N SER A 161 -11.59 -18.89 36.80
CA SER A 161 -11.10 -17.56 37.20
C SER A 161 -11.18 -16.57 36.04
N TYR A 162 -10.75 -16.98 34.85
CA TYR A 162 -10.83 -16.17 33.63
C TYR A 162 -12.29 -15.83 33.24
N ILE A 163 -13.18 -16.83 33.21
CA ILE A 163 -14.60 -16.65 32.92
C ILE A 163 -15.24 -15.73 33.96
N SER A 164 -14.92 -15.91 35.25
CA SER A 164 -15.41 -15.04 36.32
C SER A 164 -14.95 -13.60 36.10
N GLY A 165 -13.70 -13.37 35.69
CA GLY A 165 -13.20 -12.04 35.34
C GLY A 165 -14.00 -11.41 34.20
N ILE A 166 -14.23 -12.17 33.12
CA ILE A 166 -15.08 -11.73 31.99
C ILE A 166 -16.51 -11.41 32.46
N GLN A 167 -17.12 -12.28 33.25
CA GLN A 167 -18.49 -12.09 33.77
C GLN A 167 -18.57 -10.86 34.68
N ASP A 168 -17.58 -10.66 35.54
CA ASP A 168 -17.48 -9.47 36.39
C ASP A 168 -17.35 -8.20 35.55
N PHE A 169 -16.64 -8.25 34.44
CA PHE A 169 -16.60 -7.15 33.50
C PHE A 169 -17.93 -6.90 32.82
N TYR A 170 -18.63 -7.96 32.38
CA TYR A 170 -19.98 -7.79 31.86
C TYR A 170 -20.92 -7.18 32.91
N LYS A 171 -20.83 -7.59 34.17
CA LYS A 171 -21.62 -7.07 35.30
C LYS A 171 -21.26 -5.62 35.66
N ARG A 172 -19.97 -5.28 35.75
CA ARG A 172 -19.51 -3.89 35.99
C ARG A 172 -19.91 -2.99 34.83
N GLY A 173 -19.80 -3.48 33.61
CA GLY A 173 -20.27 -2.79 32.40
C GLY A 173 -21.78 -2.60 32.34
N GLN A 174 -22.59 -3.50 32.90
CA GLN A 174 -24.05 -3.29 33.05
C GLN A 174 -24.39 -2.14 34.00
N ARG A 175 -23.58 -1.93 35.05
CA ARG A 175 -23.77 -0.80 35.99
C ARG A 175 -23.43 0.57 35.37
N LEU A 176 -22.77 0.59 34.22
CA LEU A 176 -22.29 1.78 33.52
C LEU A 176 -23.18 2.20 32.32
N GLY A 177 -24.27 1.46 32.05
CA GLY A 177 -25.23 1.81 31.00
C GLY A 177 -24.63 1.82 29.58
N ASN A 178 -25.04 2.81 28.77
CA ASN A 178 -24.76 2.89 27.32
C ASN A 178 -23.28 2.97 26.92
N HIS A 179 -22.37 3.33 27.83
CA HIS A 179 -20.95 3.56 27.53
C HIS A 179 -20.18 2.27 27.14
N ARG A 180 -20.50 1.12 27.76
CA ARG A 180 -19.89 -0.19 27.41
C ARG A 180 -20.28 -0.64 26.02
N LYS A 181 -21.59 -0.61 25.76
CA LYS A 181 -22.18 -0.98 24.48
C LYS A 181 -21.57 -0.11 23.38
N SER A 182 -21.46 1.19 23.64
CA SER A 182 -20.79 2.15 22.76
C SER A 182 -19.34 1.77 22.44
N TRP A 183 -18.50 1.43 23.43
CA TRP A 183 -17.09 1.13 23.15
C TRP A 183 -16.88 -0.16 22.35
N LEU A 184 -17.52 -1.27 22.75
CA LEU A 184 -17.38 -2.54 22.05
C LEU A 184 -17.96 -2.46 20.63
N GLU A 185 -19.17 -1.90 20.48
CA GLU A 185 -19.79 -1.74 19.16
C GLU A 185 -18.96 -0.84 18.26
N GLN A 186 -18.43 0.26 18.79
CA GLN A 186 -17.60 1.17 18.01
C GLN A 186 -16.27 0.53 17.62
N ASN A 187 -15.63 -0.26 18.49
CA ASN A 187 -14.42 -1.00 18.13
C ASN A 187 -14.68 -2.10 17.11
N ILE A 188 -15.80 -2.83 17.24
CA ILE A 188 -16.23 -3.81 16.25
C ILE A 188 -16.43 -3.11 14.91
N GLN A 189 -17.29 -2.09 14.82
CA GLN A 189 -17.53 -1.35 13.58
C GLN A 189 -16.26 -0.80 12.94
N ASN A 190 -15.36 -0.22 13.73
CA ASN A 190 -14.08 0.29 13.21
C ASN A 190 -13.22 -0.84 12.65
N LEU A 191 -13.16 -1.97 13.36
CA LEU A 191 -12.42 -3.12 12.93
C LEU A 191 -13.05 -3.75 11.68
N GLU A 192 -14.37 -3.84 11.61
CA GLU A 192 -15.08 -4.31 10.42
C GLU A 192 -14.76 -3.46 9.20
N THR A 193 -14.80 -2.14 9.38
CA THR A 193 -14.53 -1.18 8.31
C THR A 193 -13.08 -1.28 7.84
N LEU A 194 -12.11 -1.34 8.77
CA LEU A 194 -10.69 -1.51 8.42
C LEU A 194 -10.40 -2.84 7.73
N VAL A 195 -10.95 -3.94 8.25
CA VAL A 195 -10.78 -5.27 7.66
C VAL A 195 -11.35 -5.29 6.25
N ALA A 196 -12.55 -4.76 6.05
CA ALA A 196 -13.16 -4.66 4.73
C ALA A 196 -12.35 -3.74 3.79
N PHE A 197 -11.83 -2.61 4.29
CA PHE A 197 -11.02 -1.68 3.50
C PHE A 197 -9.72 -2.33 3.00
N VAL A 198 -9.03 -3.09 3.85
CA VAL A 198 -7.79 -3.79 3.46
C VAL A 198 -8.09 -5.01 2.57
N ASP A 199 -9.09 -5.83 2.92
CA ASP A 199 -9.37 -7.08 2.21
C ASP A 199 -9.99 -6.85 0.83
N ARG A 200 -10.85 -5.82 0.69
CA ARG A 200 -11.48 -5.45 -0.60
C ARG A 200 -10.66 -4.49 -1.46
N ALA A 201 -9.44 -4.15 -1.05
CA ALA A 201 -8.56 -3.34 -1.88
C ALA A 201 -8.15 -4.12 -3.15
N ASP A 202 -8.50 -3.57 -4.32
CA ASP A 202 -8.21 -4.17 -5.62
C ASP A 202 -6.82 -3.80 -6.15
N LYS A 203 -6.43 -2.53 -6.00
CA LYS A 203 -5.19 -1.99 -6.59
C LYS A 203 -3.98 -2.06 -5.65
N TYR A 204 -4.17 -1.65 -4.40
CA TYR A 204 -3.15 -1.70 -3.37
C TYR A 204 -3.80 -1.64 -1.99
N PRO A 205 -3.41 -2.50 -1.04
CA PRO A 205 -2.55 -3.67 -1.20
C PRO A 205 -3.23 -4.74 -2.07
N ALA A 206 -2.51 -5.30 -3.05
CA ALA A 206 -3.10 -6.23 -4.02
C ALA A 206 -2.89 -7.69 -3.61
N THR A 207 -1.70 -7.99 -3.07
CA THR A 207 -1.32 -9.35 -2.71
C THR A 207 -1.70 -9.71 -1.28
N LEU A 208 -1.81 -11.01 -1.00
CA LEU A 208 -2.03 -11.50 0.37
C LEU A 208 -0.89 -11.10 1.32
N GLU A 209 0.34 -11.08 0.82
CA GLU A 209 1.52 -10.69 1.60
C GLU A 209 1.46 -9.21 1.99
N GLU A 210 1.17 -8.31 1.03
CA GLU A 210 0.97 -6.89 1.32
C GLU A 210 -0.19 -6.64 2.28
N LYS A 211 -1.33 -7.31 2.07
CA LYS A 211 -2.48 -7.23 2.98
C LYS A 211 -2.09 -7.66 4.40
N SER A 212 -1.30 -8.73 4.54
CA SER A 212 -0.86 -9.24 5.85
C SER A 212 -0.06 -8.22 6.66
N ILE A 213 0.70 -7.32 6.01
CA ILE A 213 1.44 -6.25 6.69
C ILE A 213 0.47 -5.33 7.42
N TYR A 214 -0.62 -4.91 6.77
CA TYR A 214 -1.63 -4.03 7.37
C TYR A 214 -2.41 -4.72 8.49
N PHE A 215 -2.72 -6.01 8.35
CA PHE A 215 -3.31 -6.80 9.43
C PHE A 215 -2.38 -6.95 10.63
N ASN A 216 -1.07 -7.08 10.42
CA ASN A 216 -0.10 -7.10 11.52
C ASN A 216 -0.02 -5.75 12.23
N ILE A 217 -0.07 -4.64 11.49
CA ILE A 217 -0.14 -3.29 12.08
C ILE A 217 -1.43 -3.13 12.89
N LEU A 218 -2.57 -3.56 12.34
CA LEU A 218 -3.86 -3.53 13.03
C LEU A 218 -3.82 -4.37 14.30
N LYS A 219 -3.30 -5.60 14.21
CA LYS A 219 -3.10 -6.51 15.35
C LYS A 219 -2.29 -5.86 16.46
N ALA A 220 -1.22 -5.13 16.12
CA ALA A 220 -0.37 -4.45 17.10
C ALA A 220 -1.07 -3.30 17.84
N GLN A 221 -2.25 -2.86 17.38
CA GLN A 221 -3.04 -1.85 18.11
C GLN A 221 -3.83 -2.44 19.27
N TYR A 222 -3.96 -3.77 19.34
CA TYR A 222 -4.74 -4.47 20.34
C TYR A 222 -3.86 -5.44 21.12
N THR A 223 -4.06 -5.49 22.43
CA THR A 223 -3.52 -6.55 23.29
C THR A 223 -4.15 -7.89 22.96
N ASN A 224 -3.45 -8.98 23.30
CA ASN A 224 -3.94 -10.36 23.13
C ASN A 224 -5.36 -10.52 23.71
N TYR A 225 -5.58 -9.97 24.89
CA TYR A 225 -6.88 -9.94 25.56
C TYR A 225 -7.96 -9.20 24.76
N GLU A 226 -7.71 -7.95 24.33
CA GLU A 226 -8.68 -7.18 23.54
C GLU A 226 -9.05 -7.90 22.24
N ARG A 227 -8.06 -8.50 21.57
CA ARG A 227 -8.32 -9.30 20.37
C ARG A 227 -9.23 -10.48 20.70
N TYR A 228 -9.00 -11.18 21.80
CA TYR A 228 -9.86 -12.29 22.19
C TYR A 228 -11.31 -11.86 22.46
N VAL A 229 -11.52 -10.78 23.23
CA VAL A 229 -12.88 -10.23 23.48
C VAL A 229 -13.56 -9.82 22.18
N LEU A 230 -12.84 -9.07 21.33
CA LEU A 230 -13.35 -8.67 20.03
C LEU A 230 -13.69 -9.89 19.17
N GLY A 231 -12.86 -10.93 19.21
CA GLY A 231 -13.12 -12.19 18.50
C GLY A 231 -14.42 -12.87 18.96
N LEU A 232 -14.69 -12.89 20.27
CA LEU A 232 -15.93 -13.44 20.82
C LEU A 232 -17.16 -12.62 20.43
N GLU A 233 -17.07 -11.30 20.46
CA GLU A 233 -18.19 -10.42 20.12
C GLU A 233 -18.44 -10.40 18.61
N ILE A 234 -17.39 -10.33 17.79
CA ILE A 234 -17.50 -10.39 16.31
C ILE A 234 -18.11 -11.72 15.88
N MET A 235 -17.84 -12.81 16.60
CA MET A 235 -18.47 -14.10 16.34
C MET A 235 -20.01 -14.05 16.47
N GLU A 236 -20.55 -13.20 17.33
CA GLU A 236 -22.00 -13.03 17.47
C GLU A 236 -22.60 -12.19 16.34
N VAL A 237 -21.80 -11.32 15.73
CA VAL A 237 -22.27 -10.27 14.80
C VAL A 237 -21.97 -10.59 13.34
N ASN A 238 -20.74 -11.03 13.02
CA ASN A 238 -20.24 -11.10 11.66
C ASN A 238 -19.14 -12.17 11.44
N ASN A 239 -19.56 -13.34 10.94
CA ASN A 239 -18.66 -14.47 10.69
C ASN A 239 -17.65 -14.23 9.55
N ASP A 240 -17.98 -13.44 8.54
CA ASP A 240 -17.08 -13.19 7.39
C ASP A 240 -15.83 -12.44 7.84
N ILE A 241 -16.00 -11.49 8.75
CA ILE A 241 -14.91 -10.70 9.30
C ILE A 241 -14.04 -11.55 10.21
N LEU A 242 -14.66 -12.42 11.02
CA LEU A 242 -13.93 -13.39 11.83
C LEU A 242 -13.07 -14.32 10.98
N PHE A 243 -13.59 -14.78 9.83
CA PHE A 243 -12.84 -15.57 8.87
C PHE A 243 -11.64 -14.80 8.31
N THR A 244 -11.85 -13.55 7.88
CA THR A 244 -10.76 -12.71 7.35
C THR A 244 -9.69 -12.41 8.40
N LEU A 245 -10.06 -12.09 9.63
CA LEU A 245 -9.13 -11.91 10.74
C LEU A 245 -8.31 -13.18 11.02
N THR A 246 -8.95 -14.34 10.96
CA THR A 246 -8.28 -15.64 11.14
C THR A 246 -7.32 -15.94 9.99
N LYS A 247 -7.74 -15.71 8.74
CA LYS A 247 -6.93 -15.84 7.52
C LYS A 247 -5.63 -15.04 7.63
N PHE A 248 -5.70 -13.81 8.14
CA PHE A 248 -4.54 -12.93 8.30
C PHE A 248 -3.85 -13.05 9.67
N ARG A 249 -4.12 -14.11 10.45
CA ARG A 249 -3.44 -14.40 11.73
C ARG A 249 -3.53 -13.26 12.75
N PHE A 250 -4.65 -12.52 12.72
CA PHE A 250 -4.94 -11.49 13.71
C PHE A 250 -4.93 -12.07 15.13
N PHE A 251 -5.47 -13.28 15.28
CA PHE A 251 -5.41 -14.05 16.51
C PHE A 251 -4.13 -14.91 16.57
N ASP A 252 -3.50 -15.01 17.74
CA ASP A 252 -2.32 -15.86 17.96
C ASP A 252 -2.65 -17.36 17.84
N SER A 253 -1.62 -18.22 17.72
CA SER A 253 -1.81 -19.66 17.50
C SER A 253 -2.62 -20.34 18.62
N GLU A 254 -2.49 -19.85 19.85
CA GLU A 254 -3.22 -20.33 21.02
C GLU A 254 -4.66 -19.79 21.04
N GLU A 255 -4.87 -18.54 20.64
CA GLU A 255 -6.20 -17.94 20.45
C GLU A 255 -6.97 -18.65 19.31
N ARG A 256 -6.27 -19.02 18.23
CA ARG A 256 -6.81 -19.76 17.07
C ARG A 256 -7.25 -21.18 17.36
N HIS A 257 -6.83 -21.80 18.47
CA HIS A 257 -7.34 -23.11 18.87
C HIS A 257 -8.60 -23.01 19.75
N PHE A 258 -8.75 -21.90 20.46
CA PHE A 258 -9.82 -21.70 21.42
C PHE A 258 -11.06 -21.11 20.76
N ILE A 259 -10.89 -20.10 19.88
CA ILE A 259 -11.99 -19.40 19.21
C ILE A 259 -12.79 -20.35 18.28
N PRO A 260 -12.20 -21.17 17.39
CA PRO A 260 -12.97 -22.07 16.52
C PRO A 260 -13.73 -23.19 17.23
N LYS A 261 -13.23 -23.68 18.37
CA LYS A 261 -13.96 -24.65 19.20
C LYS A 261 -15.13 -24.01 19.94
N LEU A 262 -15.00 -22.74 20.33
CA LEU A 262 -16.11 -21.93 20.81
C LEU A 262 -17.13 -21.66 19.68
N ILE A 263 -16.67 -21.43 18.44
CA ILE A 263 -17.50 -21.31 17.21
C ILE A 263 -18.36 -22.55 16.99
N GLU A 264 -17.74 -23.74 16.91
CA GLU A 264 -18.45 -24.98 16.60
C GLU A 264 -19.51 -25.36 17.66
N ARG A 265 -19.27 -25.04 18.93
CA ARG A 265 -20.12 -25.46 20.05
C ARG A 265 -21.16 -24.42 20.48
N ARG A 266 -20.94 -23.13 20.22
CA ARG A 266 -21.97 -22.09 20.37
C ARG A 266 -23.02 -22.15 19.27
N LEU A 267 -22.62 -22.44 18.02
CA LEU A 267 -23.56 -22.75 16.93
C LEU A 267 -24.45 -23.98 17.26
N ARG A 268 -24.02 -24.83 18.21
CA ARG A 268 -24.79 -25.96 18.75
C ARG A 268 -25.48 -25.68 20.10
N GLY A 269 -25.41 -24.46 20.64
CA GLY A 269 -26.10 -24.03 21.87
C GLY A 269 -25.52 -24.56 23.20
N LYS A 270 -24.26 -25.02 23.25
CA LYS A 270 -23.69 -25.78 24.39
C LYS A 270 -22.56 -25.09 25.16
N LEU A 271 -22.61 -23.77 25.34
CA LEU A 271 -21.69 -23.08 26.26
C LEU A 271 -22.25 -23.15 27.69
N THR A 272 -22.12 -24.31 28.33
CA THR A 272 -22.50 -24.60 29.72
C THR A 272 -21.31 -25.15 30.50
N ASP A 273 -21.41 -25.32 31.83
CA ASP A 273 -20.39 -25.97 32.68
C ASP A 273 -19.97 -27.36 32.19
N GLU A 274 -20.79 -28.02 31.35
CA GLU A 274 -20.44 -29.26 30.64
C GLU A 274 -19.31 -29.07 29.62
N PHE A 275 -19.18 -27.90 28.97
CA PHE A 275 -18.11 -27.59 28.04
C PHE A 275 -16.73 -27.63 28.72
N ILE A 276 -16.64 -27.07 29.93
CA ILE A 276 -15.41 -27.08 30.73
C ILE A 276 -15.04 -28.54 31.04
N LYS A 277 -16.01 -29.38 31.43
CA LYS A 277 -15.81 -30.81 31.71
C LYS A 277 -15.47 -31.64 30.46
N GLU A 278 -15.96 -31.28 29.29
CA GLU A 278 -15.76 -32.04 28.05
C GLU A 278 -14.43 -31.70 27.35
N GLU A 279 -13.98 -30.44 27.33
CA GLU A 279 -12.67 -30.04 26.77
C GLU A 279 -11.52 -30.55 27.65
N ILE A 280 -11.62 -30.32 28.97
CA ILE A 280 -11.68 -31.41 29.95
C ILE A 280 -11.06 -32.77 29.56
N ASN A 281 -11.99 -33.63 29.14
CA ASN A 281 -11.82 -35.03 28.83
C ASN A 281 -11.24 -35.28 27.42
N LEU A 282 -11.56 -34.45 26.43
CA LEU A 282 -11.04 -34.57 25.05
C LEU A 282 -9.52 -34.43 24.99
N ARG A 283 -8.91 -33.61 25.86
CA ARG A 283 -7.44 -33.46 25.91
C ARG A 283 -6.70 -34.50 26.75
N LEU A 284 -7.41 -35.39 27.45
CA LEU A 284 -6.82 -36.53 28.15
C LEU A 284 -7.18 -37.89 27.51
N GLY A 285 -7.92 -37.89 26.40
CA GLY A 285 -8.26 -39.10 25.64
C GLY A 285 -7.34 -39.39 24.45
N GLN A 286 -6.30 -38.59 24.24
CA GLN A 286 -5.22 -38.75 23.26
C GLN A 286 -3.88 -38.45 23.95
#